data_AF-A0A246GEU6-F1
#
_entry.id   AF-A0A246GEU6-F1
#
_cell.length_a   1.000
_cell.length_b   1.000
_cell.length_c   1.000
_cell.angle_alpha   90.00
_cell.angle_beta   90.00
_cell.angle_gamma   90.00
#
_symmetry.space_group_name_H-M   'P 1'
#
loop_
_entity.id
_entity.type
_entity.pdbx_description
1 polymer ?
#
loop_
_entity_poly.entity_id
_entity_poly.type
_entity_poly.pdbx_seq_one_letter_code
_entity_poly.pdbx_strand_id
1 'polypeptide(L)'
;GDAYKKFKSAEDIYLHVFAPKGVAKEDNYPLYERHSLPLTDEQKDENEKYKANKSVDIENNNDGTIQRSEILGRYNDSYSKGKTNKESNFICNKTESTIINAKGIITYHIYMNGEIEKHIPKIIDERFSNSYKYILHDRNNKQHEICIVEWHETDKRNNGKKVSSIPKGYIRTYDYPNGGNAQTAYVYQNEDIYVKGTKYGYRKYSKGDGKVILIRMKDSLNYISGEIKVCYKFSKTQRRYCNPDAYAGFIGALAKLNRTDISCTGMCFEDATSYPSLTHPNGDCADTSYYSTLEVEQEKVDAFKAFHFEKIYRGKGSWYSKLNGTIYSTGHEDHLHSGEFNTNKVTIIKEK
;
A
#
# COMPACT_ATOMS: atom_id res chain seq x y z
N GLY A 1 -31.85 15.62 10.10
CA GLY A 1 -33.27 15.33 9.82
C GLY A 1 -33.43 13.84 9.60
N ASP A 2 -34.47 13.24 10.17
CA ASP A 2 -34.75 11.79 10.16
C ASP A 2 -35.40 11.29 8.85
N ALA A 3 -35.25 12.01 7.74
CA ALA A 3 -35.90 11.69 6.47
C ALA A 3 -35.51 10.29 5.95
N TYR A 4 -34.27 9.86 6.19
CA TYR A 4 -33.77 8.53 5.82
C TYR A 4 -34.53 7.38 6.49
N LYS A 5 -35.16 7.61 7.65
CA LYS A 5 -35.97 6.60 8.35
C LYS A 5 -37.27 6.26 7.61
N LYS A 6 -37.63 7.04 6.58
CA LYS A 6 -38.86 6.85 5.78
C LYS A 6 -38.61 6.18 4.42
N PHE A 7 -37.34 5.95 4.04
CA PHE A 7 -37.04 5.34 2.74
C PHE A 7 -37.39 3.85 2.78
N LYS A 8 -38.25 3.43 1.85
CA LYS A 8 -38.63 2.02 1.67
C LYS A 8 -38.08 1.43 0.38
N SER A 9 -37.60 2.27 -0.55
CA SER A 9 -37.07 1.82 -1.83
C SER A 9 -35.99 2.76 -2.41
N ALA A 10 -35.38 2.37 -3.53
CA ALA A 10 -34.39 3.20 -4.22
C ALA A 10 -35.02 4.45 -4.87
N GLU A 11 -36.28 4.33 -5.27
CA GLU A 11 -37.13 5.43 -5.73
C GLU A 11 -37.29 6.50 -4.64
N ASP A 12 -37.44 6.12 -3.37
CA ASP A 12 -37.49 7.08 -2.26
C ASP A 12 -36.18 7.83 -2.06
N ILE A 13 -35.04 7.19 -2.32
CA ILE A 13 -33.72 7.85 -2.28
C ILE A 13 -33.62 8.87 -3.41
N TYR A 14 -34.04 8.50 -4.62
CA TYR A 14 -34.09 9.41 -5.77
C TYR A 14 -35.00 10.61 -5.49
N LEU A 15 -36.22 10.36 -5.01
CA LEU A 15 -37.18 11.41 -4.65
C LEU A 15 -36.67 12.30 -3.52
N HIS A 16 -35.91 11.78 -2.56
CA HIS A 16 -35.33 12.60 -1.50
C HIS A 16 -34.42 13.72 -2.04
N VAL A 17 -33.77 13.50 -3.19
CA VAL A 17 -32.90 14.50 -3.82
C VAL A 17 -33.71 15.42 -4.74
N PHE A 18 -34.61 14.87 -5.55
CA PHE A 18 -35.23 15.61 -6.65
C PHE A 18 -36.65 16.13 -6.38
N ALA A 19 -37.40 15.46 -5.51
CA ALA A 19 -38.76 15.86 -5.12
C ALA A 19 -39.14 15.32 -3.72
N PRO A 20 -38.58 15.88 -2.63
CA PRO A 20 -38.71 15.32 -1.28
C PRO A 20 -40.15 15.12 -0.79
N LYS A 21 -41.11 15.92 -1.31
CA LYS A 21 -42.55 15.84 -1.02
C LYS A 21 -43.16 14.49 -1.42
N GLY A 22 -42.55 13.79 -2.39
CA GLY A 22 -43.00 12.50 -2.92
C GLY A 22 -42.47 11.26 -2.20
N VAL A 23 -41.56 11.43 -1.23
CA VAL A 23 -41.00 10.30 -0.47
C VAL A 23 -42.10 9.58 0.31
N ALA A 24 -42.17 8.25 0.15
CA ALA A 24 -43.18 7.40 0.77
C ALA A 24 -44.65 7.80 0.44
N LYS A 25 -44.88 8.34 -0.76
CA LYS A 25 -46.20 8.61 -1.33
C LYS A 25 -46.55 7.63 -2.46
N GLU A 26 -47.82 7.58 -2.81
CA GLU A 26 -48.34 6.80 -3.95
C GLU A 26 -47.98 7.45 -5.30
N ASP A 27 -48.01 6.68 -6.38
CA ASP A 27 -47.59 7.09 -7.72
C ASP A 27 -48.36 8.29 -8.30
N ASN A 28 -49.65 8.39 -8.02
CA ASN A 28 -50.51 9.49 -8.46
C ASN A 28 -50.40 10.74 -7.58
N TYR A 29 -49.50 10.76 -6.59
CA TYR A 29 -49.39 11.88 -5.67
C TYR A 29 -48.86 13.14 -6.41
N PRO A 30 -49.56 14.28 -6.34
CA PRO A 30 -49.15 15.50 -7.01
C PRO A 30 -47.96 16.14 -6.29
N LEU A 31 -46.89 16.38 -7.03
CA LEU A 31 -45.66 17.00 -6.52
C LEU A 31 -45.69 18.51 -6.75
N TYR A 32 -45.90 18.92 -8.00
CA TYR A 32 -45.89 20.31 -8.44
C TYR A 32 -47.01 20.57 -9.44
N GLU A 33 -47.83 21.58 -9.19
CA GLU A 33 -48.95 21.96 -10.04
C GLU A 33 -48.69 23.35 -10.64
N ARG A 34 -49.07 23.53 -11.91
CA ARG A 34 -48.93 24.81 -12.61
C ARG A 34 -50.15 25.69 -12.36
N HIS A 35 -49.93 26.79 -11.66
CA HIS A 35 -50.93 27.82 -11.39
C HIS A 35 -50.83 28.95 -12.42
N SER A 36 -51.89 29.16 -13.22
CA SER A 36 -51.93 30.24 -14.23
C SER A 36 -51.84 31.65 -13.64
N LEU A 37 -52.32 31.82 -12.41
CA LEU A 37 -52.27 33.06 -11.63
C LEU A 37 -51.88 32.73 -10.18
N PRO A 38 -50.57 32.62 -9.85
CA PRO A 38 -50.14 32.29 -8.50
C PRO A 38 -50.34 33.51 -7.57
N LEU A 39 -51.29 33.39 -6.64
CA LEU A 39 -51.67 34.47 -5.72
C LEU A 39 -50.97 34.36 -4.35
N THR A 40 -50.50 33.17 -4.00
CA THR A 40 -49.77 32.90 -2.75
C THR A 40 -48.29 32.62 -3.03
N ASP A 41 -47.43 32.81 -2.03
CA ASP A 41 -46.00 32.50 -2.17
C ASP A 41 -45.76 30.99 -2.34
N GLU A 42 -46.65 30.15 -1.79
CA GLU A 42 -46.64 28.70 -2.00
C GLU A 42 -46.92 28.34 -3.48
N GLN A 43 -47.92 28.97 -4.11
CA GLN A 43 -48.19 28.78 -5.54
C GLN A 43 -47.06 29.30 -6.45
N LYS A 44 -46.34 30.36 -6.02
CA LYS A 44 -45.16 30.86 -6.76
C LYS A 44 -44.01 29.85 -6.68
N ASP A 45 -43.72 29.33 -5.49
CA ASP A 45 -42.68 28.30 -5.26
C ASP A 45 -43.02 26.98 -5.99
N GLU A 46 -44.28 26.55 -6.00
CA GLU A 46 -44.72 25.41 -6.80
C GLU A 46 -44.54 25.65 -8.30
N ASN A 47 -44.87 26.85 -8.81
CA ASN A 47 -44.63 27.20 -10.21
C ASN A 47 -43.13 27.20 -10.58
N GLU A 48 -42.24 27.64 -9.69
CA GLU A 48 -40.79 27.57 -9.93
C GLU A 48 -40.30 26.12 -10.02
N LYS A 49 -40.73 25.27 -9.09
CA LYS A 49 -40.38 23.84 -9.07
C LYS A 49 -40.99 23.07 -10.25
N TYR A 50 -42.23 23.40 -10.62
CA TYR A 50 -42.87 22.92 -11.83
C TYR A 50 -42.05 23.33 -13.06
N LYS A 51 -41.69 24.62 -13.20
CA LYS A 51 -40.91 25.11 -14.34
C LYS A 51 -39.55 24.44 -14.47
N ALA A 52 -38.88 24.15 -13.35
CA ALA A 52 -37.60 23.43 -13.33
C ALA A 52 -37.73 21.97 -13.81
N ASN A 53 -38.91 21.36 -13.64
CA ASN A 53 -39.18 19.97 -14.01
C ASN A 53 -40.20 19.83 -15.15
N LYS A 54 -40.58 20.91 -15.82
CA LYS A 54 -41.67 20.94 -16.81
C LYS A 54 -41.55 19.91 -17.93
N SER A 55 -40.33 19.50 -18.28
CA SER A 55 -40.14 18.48 -19.31
C SER A 55 -40.72 17.14 -18.89
N VAL A 56 -40.77 16.84 -17.58
CA VAL A 56 -41.41 15.62 -17.06
C VAL A 56 -42.90 15.59 -17.38
N ASP A 57 -43.61 16.70 -17.15
CA ASP A 57 -45.03 16.80 -17.48
C ASP A 57 -45.24 16.71 -19.00
N ILE A 58 -44.47 17.50 -19.77
CA ILE A 58 -44.56 17.57 -21.24
C ILE A 58 -44.31 16.22 -21.92
N GLU A 59 -43.35 15.43 -21.42
CA GLU A 59 -42.99 14.12 -21.95
C GLU A 59 -43.98 13.01 -21.56
N ASN A 60 -44.93 13.30 -20.64
CA ASN A 60 -45.97 12.39 -20.20
C ASN A 60 -47.36 12.86 -20.67
N ASN A 61 -48.23 13.29 -19.76
CA ASN A 61 -49.63 13.62 -20.06
C ASN A 61 -49.86 15.12 -20.35
N ASN A 62 -48.88 15.98 -20.02
CA ASN A 62 -48.94 17.44 -20.16
C ASN A 62 -50.21 18.06 -19.55
N ASP A 63 -50.65 17.56 -18.40
CA ASP A 63 -51.88 17.98 -17.73
C ASP A 63 -51.70 19.19 -16.81
N GLY A 64 -50.46 19.67 -16.64
CA GLY A 64 -50.13 20.79 -15.77
C GLY A 64 -49.80 20.39 -14.33
N THR A 65 -49.77 19.09 -14.01
CA THR A 65 -49.47 18.53 -12.68
C THR A 65 -48.42 17.44 -12.78
N ILE A 66 -47.24 17.71 -12.22
CA ILE A 66 -46.19 16.69 -12.13
C ILE A 66 -46.51 15.74 -10.99
N GLN A 67 -46.74 14.47 -11.31
CA GLN A 67 -47.00 13.39 -10.36
C GLN A 67 -45.72 12.63 -9.98
N ARG A 68 -45.78 11.88 -8.88
CA ARG A 68 -44.67 11.04 -8.41
C ARG A 68 -44.19 10.06 -9.48
N SER A 69 -45.11 9.38 -10.16
CA SER A 69 -44.82 8.42 -11.23
C SER A 69 -44.00 9.04 -12.37
N GLU A 70 -44.30 10.28 -12.75
CA GLU A 70 -43.66 10.95 -13.88
C GLU A 70 -42.20 11.31 -13.56
N ILE A 71 -41.92 11.80 -12.34
CA ILE A 71 -40.54 12.01 -11.87
C ILE A 71 -39.78 10.68 -11.80
N LEU A 72 -40.44 9.62 -11.34
CA LEU A 72 -39.84 8.29 -11.32
C LEU A 72 -39.64 7.69 -12.72
N GLY A 73 -40.30 8.21 -13.76
CA GLY A 73 -39.99 7.89 -15.15
C GLY A 73 -38.51 8.12 -15.47
N ARG A 74 -37.94 9.25 -15.04
CA ARG A 74 -36.50 9.54 -15.19
C ARG A 74 -35.61 8.55 -14.46
N TYR A 75 -36.01 8.14 -13.26
CA TYR A 75 -35.31 7.10 -12.50
C TYR A 75 -35.33 5.78 -13.25
N ASN A 76 -36.49 5.35 -13.75
CA ASN A 76 -36.68 4.11 -14.48
C ASN A 76 -35.90 4.08 -15.81
N ASP A 77 -35.85 5.21 -16.52
CA ASP A 77 -35.05 5.37 -17.74
C ASP A 77 -33.56 5.25 -17.44
N SER A 78 -33.09 5.95 -16.40
CA SER A 78 -31.70 5.88 -15.95
C SER A 78 -31.34 4.46 -15.51
N TYR A 79 -32.22 3.81 -14.75
CA TYR A 79 -32.06 2.43 -14.29
C TYR A 79 -32.02 1.44 -15.47
N SER A 80 -32.88 1.61 -16.47
CA SER A 80 -32.93 0.77 -17.67
C SER A 80 -31.70 0.96 -18.56
N LYS A 81 -31.26 2.20 -18.79
CA LYS A 81 -29.98 2.51 -19.44
C LYS A 81 -28.79 1.97 -18.64
N GLY A 82 -28.89 1.98 -17.32
CA GLY A 82 -27.91 1.36 -16.42
C GLY A 82 -27.84 -0.15 -16.61
N LYS A 83 -28.99 -0.83 -16.80
CA LYS A 83 -29.03 -2.26 -17.11
C LYS A 83 -28.36 -2.62 -18.43
N THR A 84 -28.51 -1.81 -19.48
CA THR A 84 -27.84 -2.05 -20.77
C THR A 84 -26.34 -1.81 -20.72
N ASN A 85 -25.88 -0.96 -19.80
CA ASN A 85 -24.46 -0.72 -19.52
C ASN A 85 -23.96 -1.53 -18.31
N LYS A 86 -24.76 -2.49 -17.82
CA LYS A 86 -24.39 -3.32 -16.69
C LYS A 86 -23.36 -4.32 -17.16
N GLU A 87 -22.14 -4.20 -16.64
CA GLU A 87 -21.06 -5.13 -16.89
C GLU A 87 -21.57 -6.58 -16.70
N SER A 88 -21.45 -7.38 -17.75
CA SER A 88 -21.90 -8.78 -17.75
C SER A 88 -21.00 -9.66 -16.89
N ASN A 89 -19.77 -9.21 -16.63
CA ASN A 89 -18.78 -9.85 -15.77
C ASN A 89 -18.37 -8.93 -14.62
N PHE A 90 -19.22 -8.84 -13.59
CA PHE A 90 -18.77 -8.33 -12.30
C PHE A 90 -18.21 -9.51 -11.49
N ILE A 91 -16.89 -9.72 -11.57
CA ILE A 91 -16.20 -10.68 -10.71
C ILE A 91 -16.11 -10.04 -9.32
N CYS A 92 -17.04 -10.38 -8.45
CA CYS A 92 -16.82 -10.26 -7.02
C CYS A 92 -15.78 -11.32 -6.66
N ASN A 93 -14.52 -10.94 -6.46
CA ASN A 93 -13.48 -11.86 -5.97
C ASN A 93 -13.85 -12.34 -4.55
N LYS A 94 -14.77 -13.29 -4.46
CA LYS A 94 -14.66 -14.34 -3.46
C LYS A 94 -13.67 -15.32 -4.08
N THR A 95 -12.40 -15.16 -3.73
CA THR A 95 -11.29 -15.92 -4.31
C THR A 95 -11.43 -17.38 -3.89
N GLU A 96 -12.23 -18.16 -4.62
CA GLU A 96 -12.04 -19.60 -4.68
C GLU A 96 -10.84 -19.87 -5.60
N SER A 97 -9.75 -20.27 -4.96
CA SER A 97 -8.62 -21.03 -5.51
C SER A 97 -8.24 -20.67 -6.95
N THR A 98 -7.50 -19.57 -7.10
CA THR A 98 -6.63 -19.34 -8.26
C THR A 98 -5.91 -20.63 -8.62
N ILE A 99 -6.00 -21.06 -9.89
CA ILE A 99 -5.07 -22.03 -10.44
C ILE A 99 -3.70 -21.36 -10.39
N ILE A 100 -2.93 -21.74 -9.37
CA ILE A 100 -1.57 -21.25 -9.15
C ILE A 100 -0.75 -21.81 -10.32
N ASN A 101 -0.08 -20.91 -11.03
CA ASN A 101 0.79 -21.25 -12.16
C ASN A 101 2.21 -20.76 -11.81
N ALA A 102 2.63 -20.96 -10.56
CA ALA A 102 3.99 -20.71 -10.14
C ALA A 102 4.85 -21.82 -10.76
N LYS A 103 5.17 -21.70 -12.05
CA LYS A 103 5.95 -22.71 -12.77
C LYS A 103 7.38 -22.76 -12.23
N GLY A 104 7.61 -23.56 -11.19
CA GLY A 104 8.95 -23.89 -10.73
C GLY A 104 9.67 -22.85 -9.87
N ILE A 105 9.04 -21.73 -9.49
CA ILE A 105 9.70 -20.69 -8.67
C ILE A 105 8.74 -20.14 -7.60
N ILE A 106 9.24 -19.97 -6.37
CA ILE A 106 8.48 -19.31 -5.31
C ILE A 106 8.25 -17.85 -5.70
N THR A 107 6.99 -17.43 -5.74
CA THR A 107 6.58 -16.14 -6.28
C THR A 107 5.82 -15.33 -5.24
N TYR A 108 6.25 -14.08 -5.03
CA TYR A 108 5.51 -13.09 -4.27
C TYR A 108 4.56 -12.33 -5.22
N HIS A 109 3.27 -12.36 -4.90
CA HIS A 109 2.24 -11.57 -5.54
C HIS A 109 1.88 -10.39 -4.63
N ILE A 110 2.00 -9.17 -5.16
CA ILE A 110 1.83 -7.91 -4.43
C ILE A 110 0.68 -7.16 -5.07
N TYR A 111 -0.36 -6.86 -4.29
CA TYR A 111 -1.57 -6.23 -4.80
C TYR A 111 -1.63 -4.76 -4.36
N MET A 112 -2.15 -3.88 -5.23
CA MET A 112 -2.23 -2.43 -4.94
C MET A 112 -3.09 -2.06 -3.72
N ASN A 113 -3.93 -2.99 -3.25
CA ASN A 113 -4.72 -2.84 -2.02
C ASN A 113 -3.91 -3.09 -0.73
N GLY A 114 -2.64 -3.53 -0.84
CA GLY A 114 -1.77 -3.86 0.28
C GLY A 114 -1.63 -5.36 0.55
N GLU A 115 -2.44 -6.23 -0.08
CA GLU A 115 -2.32 -7.68 0.11
C GLU A 115 -1.02 -8.21 -0.50
N ILE A 116 -0.41 -9.17 0.18
CA ILE A 116 0.81 -9.86 -0.27
C ILE A 116 0.60 -11.36 -0.09
N GLU A 117 0.84 -12.12 -1.15
CA GLU A 117 0.77 -13.57 -1.14
C GLU A 117 2.12 -14.16 -1.53
N LYS A 118 2.55 -15.19 -0.80
CA LYS A 118 3.72 -16.00 -1.13
C LYS A 118 3.26 -17.34 -1.66
N HIS A 119 3.41 -17.54 -2.97
CA HIS A 119 3.02 -18.74 -3.69
C HIS A 119 4.21 -19.69 -3.77
N ILE A 120 4.06 -20.87 -3.16
CA ILE A 120 5.07 -21.92 -3.14
C ILE A 120 4.61 -23.03 -4.11
N PRO A 121 5.37 -23.28 -5.20
CA PRO A 121 5.00 -24.31 -6.16
C PRO A 121 5.23 -25.70 -5.60
N LYS A 122 4.55 -26.70 -6.18
CA LYS A 122 4.70 -28.10 -5.76
C LYS A 122 6.12 -28.62 -6.01
N ILE A 123 6.69 -28.26 -7.15
CA ILE A 123 8.05 -28.61 -7.56
C ILE A 123 8.75 -27.29 -7.89
N ILE A 124 9.89 -27.05 -7.26
CA ILE A 124 10.78 -25.92 -7.57
C ILE A 124 11.74 -26.42 -8.66
N ASP A 125 11.85 -25.66 -9.75
CA ASP A 125 12.83 -25.88 -10.80
C ASP A 125 14.23 -25.63 -10.22
N GLU A 126 15.16 -26.55 -10.47
CA GLU A 126 16.52 -26.49 -9.94
C GLU A 126 17.22 -25.15 -10.27
N ARG A 127 16.93 -24.58 -11.45
CA ARG A 127 17.44 -23.28 -11.90
C ARG A 127 17.02 -22.11 -11.01
N PHE A 128 15.95 -22.28 -10.23
CA PHE A 128 15.39 -21.26 -9.33
C PHE A 128 15.40 -21.70 -7.86
N SER A 129 16.17 -22.74 -7.53
CA SER A 129 16.26 -23.31 -6.18
C SER A 129 16.61 -22.29 -5.09
N ASN A 130 17.40 -21.26 -5.43
CA ASN A 130 17.82 -20.17 -4.56
C ASN A 130 17.23 -18.80 -4.96
N SER A 131 16.11 -18.75 -5.66
CA SER A 131 15.55 -17.50 -6.20
C SER A 131 14.09 -17.26 -5.80
N TYR A 132 13.74 -15.99 -5.64
CA TYR A 132 12.35 -15.54 -5.51
C TYR A 132 11.97 -14.63 -6.67
N LYS A 133 10.75 -14.79 -7.16
CA LYS A 133 10.13 -13.89 -8.15
C LYS A 133 9.15 -12.94 -7.46
N TYR A 134 9.09 -11.70 -7.94
CA TYR A 134 8.16 -10.68 -7.44
C TYR A 134 7.28 -10.18 -8.59
N ILE A 135 5.96 -10.33 -8.43
CA ILE A 135 4.93 -9.88 -9.36
C ILE A 135 4.04 -8.86 -8.65
N LEU A 136 3.88 -7.69 -9.26
CA LEU A 136 2.91 -6.69 -8.84
C LEU A 136 1.63 -6.83 -9.67
N HIS A 137 0.47 -6.80 -9.02
CA HIS A 137 -0.83 -6.70 -9.67
C HIS A 137 -1.34 -5.26 -9.54
N ASP A 138 -1.58 -4.60 -10.68
CA ASP A 138 -2.13 -3.25 -10.70
C ASP A 138 -3.62 -3.22 -10.28
N ARG A 139 -4.25 -2.03 -10.31
CA ARG A 139 -5.66 -1.86 -9.92
C ARG A 139 -6.65 -2.63 -10.82
N ASN A 140 -6.23 -3.01 -12.02
CA ASN A 140 -7.01 -3.80 -12.98
C ASN A 140 -6.61 -5.29 -12.95
N ASN A 141 -5.84 -5.72 -11.94
CA ASN A 141 -5.24 -7.05 -11.83
C ASN A 141 -4.31 -7.43 -12.99
N LYS A 142 -3.78 -6.45 -13.73
CA LYS A 142 -2.72 -6.71 -14.70
C LYS A 142 -1.43 -7.04 -13.95
N GLN A 143 -0.77 -8.11 -14.36
CA GLN A 143 0.48 -8.57 -13.76
C GLN A 143 1.69 -7.83 -14.35
N HIS A 144 2.60 -7.48 -13.47
CA HIS A 144 3.87 -6.82 -13.75
C HIS A 144 4.99 -7.65 -13.11
N GLU A 145 5.78 -8.35 -13.91
CA GLU A 145 6.96 -9.05 -13.41
C GLU A 145 8.06 -8.03 -13.07
N ILE A 146 8.27 -7.80 -11.77
CA ILE A 146 9.15 -6.74 -11.30
C ILE A 146 10.61 -7.20 -11.32
N CYS A 147 10.90 -8.33 -10.68
CA CYS A 147 12.24 -8.90 -10.64
C CYS A 147 12.25 -10.37 -10.20
N ILE A 148 13.40 -10.99 -10.43
CA ILE A 148 13.84 -12.22 -9.78
C ILE A 148 15.14 -11.87 -9.04
N VAL A 149 15.28 -12.34 -7.81
CA VAL A 149 16.45 -12.11 -6.96
C VAL A 149 16.85 -13.38 -6.23
N GLU A 150 18.15 -13.55 -6.05
CA GLU A 150 18.72 -14.67 -5.29
C GLU A 150 18.55 -14.46 -3.78
N TRP A 151 18.39 -15.56 -3.06
CA TRP A 151 18.36 -15.61 -1.62
C TRP A 151 19.45 -16.52 -1.06
N HIS A 152 19.87 -16.23 0.17
CA HIS A 152 20.73 -17.08 0.97
C HIS A 152 20.21 -17.16 2.40
N GLU A 153 20.73 -18.14 3.14
CA GLU A 153 20.42 -18.31 4.55
C GLU A 153 21.60 -17.86 5.42
N THR A 154 21.31 -17.15 6.51
CA THR A 154 22.31 -16.73 7.50
C THR A 154 21.77 -16.84 8.92
N ASP A 155 22.63 -16.78 9.93
CA ASP A 155 22.14 -16.78 11.31
C ASP A 155 21.37 -15.51 11.61
N LYS A 156 20.24 -15.68 12.30
CA LYS A 156 19.48 -14.54 12.80
C LYS A 156 20.33 -13.72 13.76
N ARG A 157 20.13 -12.41 13.77
CA ARG A 157 20.79 -11.46 14.67
C ARG A 157 19.76 -10.77 15.54
N ASN A 158 20.09 -10.60 16.82
CA ASN A 158 19.36 -9.69 17.69
C ASN A 158 19.68 -8.24 17.33
N ASN A 159 18.83 -7.31 17.78
CA ASN A 159 19.09 -5.88 17.63
C ASN A 159 20.46 -5.50 18.19
N GLY A 160 21.12 -4.60 17.46
CA GLY A 160 22.46 -4.16 17.75
C GLY A 160 22.57 -3.40 19.07
N LYS A 161 23.74 -3.46 19.69
CA LYS A 161 24.08 -2.68 20.89
C LYS A 161 25.34 -1.86 20.63
N LYS A 162 25.37 -0.63 21.15
CA LYS A 162 26.61 0.16 21.19
C LYS A 162 27.56 -0.46 22.21
N VAL A 163 28.84 -0.54 21.87
CA VAL A 163 29.91 -1.02 22.76
C VAL A 163 31.10 -0.08 22.69
N SER A 164 31.88 0.01 23.78
CA SER A 164 33.00 0.95 23.90
C SER A 164 34.29 0.44 23.24
N SER A 165 34.44 -0.87 23.08
CA SER A 165 35.60 -1.51 22.47
C SER A 165 35.24 -2.85 21.83
N ILE A 166 36.12 -3.36 20.98
CA ILE A 166 36.08 -4.74 20.48
C ILE A 166 36.88 -5.60 21.48
N PRO A 167 36.24 -6.57 22.16
CA PRO A 167 36.97 -7.48 23.05
C PRO A 167 38.04 -8.30 22.31
N LYS A 168 38.98 -8.88 23.06
CA LYS A 168 39.88 -9.92 22.53
C LYS A 168 39.13 -11.25 22.45
N GLY A 169 39.67 -12.21 21.69
CA GLY A 169 39.13 -13.58 21.61
C GLY A 169 38.16 -13.84 20.46
N TYR A 170 38.12 -12.97 19.44
CA TYR A 170 37.46 -13.28 18.17
C TYR A 170 38.22 -14.41 17.45
N ILE A 171 37.47 -15.28 16.76
CA ILE A 171 38.01 -16.44 16.05
C ILE A 171 38.20 -16.18 14.55
N ARG A 172 37.53 -15.15 14.01
CA ARG A 172 37.60 -14.76 12.60
C ARG A 172 37.27 -13.29 12.42
N THR A 173 37.84 -12.69 11.38
CA THR A 173 37.45 -11.36 10.89
C THR A 173 37.15 -11.39 9.41
N TYR A 174 36.34 -10.45 8.94
CA TYR A 174 36.18 -10.14 7.52
C TYR A 174 35.83 -8.67 7.36
N ASP A 175 36.13 -8.11 6.19
CA ASP A 175 35.82 -6.72 5.88
C ASP A 175 34.48 -6.61 5.13
N TYR A 176 33.73 -5.56 5.43
CA TYR A 176 32.53 -5.19 4.68
C TYR A 176 32.91 -4.55 3.34
N PRO A 177 32.01 -4.59 2.34
CA PRO A 177 32.26 -3.94 1.06
C PRO A 177 32.56 -2.44 1.19
N ASN A 178 33.47 -1.94 0.35
CA ASN A 178 33.84 -0.53 0.30
C ASN A 178 32.65 0.37 -0.06
N GLY A 179 32.63 1.61 0.45
CA GLY A 179 31.60 2.61 0.15
C GLY A 179 30.44 2.71 1.15
N GLY A 180 30.59 2.11 2.34
CA GLY A 180 29.70 2.27 3.49
C GLY A 180 30.45 2.71 4.75
N ASN A 181 29.74 2.75 5.88
CA ASN A 181 30.34 3.08 7.18
C ASN A 181 30.88 1.86 7.94
N ALA A 182 30.42 0.65 7.60
CA ALA A 182 30.94 -0.58 8.19
C ALA A 182 32.32 -0.89 7.59
N GLN A 183 33.26 -1.35 8.42
CA GLN A 183 34.63 -1.64 7.99
C GLN A 183 34.96 -3.11 8.22
N THR A 184 35.07 -3.53 9.48
CA THR A 184 35.53 -4.89 9.82
C THR A 184 34.60 -5.53 10.84
N ALA A 185 34.21 -6.77 10.55
CA ALA A 185 33.51 -7.66 11.47
C ALA A 185 34.50 -8.54 12.24
N TYR A 186 34.18 -8.79 13.50
CA TYR A 186 34.91 -9.68 14.41
C TYR A 186 33.93 -10.72 14.94
N VAL A 187 34.13 -11.98 14.56
CA VAL A 187 33.25 -13.10 14.87
C VAL A 187 33.81 -13.89 16.05
N TYR A 188 32.94 -14.20 17.02
CA TYR A 188 33.30 -14.93 18.23
C TYR A 188 32.82 -16.39 18.18
N GLN A 189 33.32 -17.22 19.10
CA GLN A 189 32.93 -18.64 19.19
C GLN A 189 31.43 -18.85 19.45
N ASN A 190 30.79 -17.92 20.16
CA ASN A 190 29.33 -17.89 20.34
C ASN A 190 28.58 -17.26 19.15
N GLU A 191 29.28 -17.00 18.04
CA GLU A 191 28.78 -16.42 16.80
C GLU A 191 28.20 -15.01 16.94
N ASP A 192 28.49 -14.32 18.05
CA ASP A 192 28.31 -12.87 18.12
C ASP A 192 29.23 -12.19 17.11
N ILE A 193 28.72 -11.12 16.50
CA ILE A 193 29.48 -10.28 15.58
C ILE A 193 29.65 -8.90 16.19
N TYR A 194 30.89 -8.47 16.34
CA TYR A 194 31.21 -7.08 16.63
C TYR A 194 31.65 -6.40 15.34
N VAL A 195 31.17 -5.19 15.11
CA VAL A 195 31.50 -4.41 13.92
C VAL A 195 32.21 -3.13 14.32
N LYS A 196 33.42 -2.95 13.78
CA LYS A 196 34.09 -1.66 13.70
C LYS A 196 33.65 -0.97 12.42
N GLY A 197 33.34 0.31 12.51
CA GLY A 197 33.17 1.14 11.33
C GLY A 197 33.86 2.48 11.50
N THR A 198 33.43 3.44 10.67
CA THR A 198 34.05 4.76 10.54
C THR A 198 33.83 5.64 11.79
N LYS A 199 32.87 6.56 11.75
CA LYS A 199 32.66 7.60 12.78
C LYS A 199 31.64 7.24 13.86
N TYR A 200 30.95 6.10 13.73
CA TYR A 200 29.82 5.74 14.60
C TYR A 200 30.20 4.81 15.76
N GLY A 201 31.50 4.55 15.97
CA GLY A 201 32.01 3.69 17.04
C GLY A 201 31.85 2.20 16.74
N TYR A 202 31.70 1.37 17.78
CA TYR A 202 31.55 -0.08 17.65
C TYR A 202 30.11 -0.51 17.88
N ARG A 203 29.72 -1.61 17.22
CA ARG A 203 28.43 -2.28 17.44
C ARG A 203 28.62 -3.74 17.73
N LYS A 204 27.76 -4.30 18.58
CA LYS A 204 27.61 -5.73 18.79
C LYS A 204 26.26 -6.18 18.25
N TYR A 205 26.25 -7.25 17.47
CA TYR A 205 25.06 -7.98 17.04
C TYR A 205 25.16 -9.38 17.60
N SER A 206 24.34 -9.69 18.61
CA SER A 206 24.34 -11.03 19.17
C SER A 206 23.67 -12.02 18.22
N LYS A 207 24.15 -13.27 18.20
CA LYS A 207 23.42 -14.34 17.52
C LYS A 207 22.01 -14.45 18.13
N GLY A 208 21.01 -14.52 17.28
CA GLY A 208 19.63 -14.82 17.62
C GLY A 208 19.31 -16.29 17.36
N ASP A 209 18.10 -16.69 17.74
CA ASP A 209 17.66 -18.07 17.56
C ASP A 209 17.28 -18.35 16.11
N GLY A 210 17.86 -19.43 15.56
CA GLY A 210 17.58 -19.91 14.22
C GLY A 210 18.28 -19.13 13.11
N LYS A 211 17.75 -19.34 11.91
CA LYS A 211 18.25 -18.77 10.66
C LYS A 211 17.26 -17.78 10.09
N VAL A 212 17.74 -16.90 9.22
CA VAL A 212 16.90 -16.01 8.42
C VAL A 212 17.29 -16.11 6.95
N ILE A 213 16.30 -16.09 6.08
CA ILE A 213 16.49 -15.97 4.64
C ILE A 213 16.61 -14.48 4.30
N LEU A 214 17.62 -14.12 3.54
CA LEU A 214 17.80 -12.77 3.00
C LEU A 214 17.89 -12.85 1.48
N ILE A 215 17.31 -11.88 0.78
CA ILE A 215 17.55 -11.65 -0.65
C ILE A 215 18.62 -10.58 -0.84
N ARG A 216 19.40 -10.70 -1.91
CA ARG A 216 20.21 -9.59 -2.42
C ARG A 216 19.37 -8.73 -3.34
N MET A 217 19.02 -7.53 -2.88
CA MET A 217 18.30 -6.54 -3.71
C MET A 217 19.16 -6.13 -4.91
N LYS A 218 18.58 -5.63 -6.00
CA LYS A 218 19.37 -4.99 -7.07
C LYS A 218 19.95 -3.66 -6.56
N ASP A 219 21.09 -3.21 -7.09
CA ASP A 219 21.65 -1.91 -6.68
C ASP A 219 20.78 -0.73 -7.11
N SER A 220 20.02 -0.91 -8.19
CA SER A 220 18.87 -0.09 -8.56
C SER A 220 17.81 -0.93 -9.22
N LEU A 221 16.56 -0.50 -9.07
CA LEU A 221 15.40 -1.02 -9.82
C LEU A 221 14.76 0.16 -10.54
N ASN A 222 14.42 -0.03 -11.82
CA ASN A 222 13.79 1.01 -12.63
C ASN A 222 12.72 0.36 -13.52
N TYR A 223 11.65 -0.10 -12.89
CA TYR A 223 10.50 -0.67 -13.60
C TYR A 223 9.48 0.43 -13.88
N ILE A 224 9.18 0.67 -15.16
CA ILE A 224 8.17 1.64 -15.61
C ILE A 224 7.32 0.97 -16.69
N SER A 225 6.01 0.88 -16.46
CA SER A 225 5.06 0.33 -17.43
C SER A 225 3.74 1.10 -17.34
N GLY A 226 3.53 2.04 -18.27
CA GLY A 226 2.36 2.92 -18.23
C GLY A 226 2.40 3.79 -16.97
N GLU A 227 1.34 3.73 -16.16
CA GLU A 227 1.21 4.49 -14.93
C GLU A 227 1.89 3.83 -13.71
N ILE A 228 2.43 2.61 -13.86
CA ILE A 228 3.08 1.89 -12.77
C ILE A 228 4.58 2.17 -12.79
N LYS A 229 5.12 2.65 -11.66
CA LYS A 229 6.55 2.85 -11.42
C LYS A 229 6.98 2.16 -10.14
N VAL A 230 7.99 1.29 -10.25
CA VAL A 230 8.66 0.66 -9.11
C VAL A 230 10.14 0.94 -9.26
N CYS A 231 10.59 2.02 -8.62
CA CYS A 231 11.94 2.52 -8.81
C CYS A 231 12.62 2.79 -7.47
N TYR A 232 13.88 2.39 -7.35
CA TYR A 232 14.78 2.84 -6.28
C TYR A 232 16.23 2.79 -6.74
N LYS A 233 17.08 3.56 -6.08
CA LYS A 233 18.54 3.45 -6.19
C LYS A 233 19.17 3.48 -4.82
N PHE A 234 20.10 2.56 -4.55
CA PHE A 234 20.89 2.64 -3.34
C PHE A 234 21.86 3.83 -3.36
N SER A 235 21.99 4.49 -2.22
CA SER A 235 22.89 5.64 -2.05
C SER A 235 23.64 5.56 -0.72
N LYS A 236 24.96 5.80 -0.75
CA LYS A 236 25.83 5.96 0.44
C LYS A 236 25.75 4.81 1.47
N THR A 237 25.50 3.59 1.02
CA THR A 237 25.37 2.41 1.88
C THR A 237 25.85 1.18 1.12
N GLN A 238 26.17 0.09 1.83
CA GLN A 238 26.39 -1.25 1.26
C GLN A 238 25.44 -2.29 1.86
N ARG A 239 24.46 -1.84 2.65
CA ARG A 239 23.40 -2.67 3.22
C ARG A 239 22.38 -3.00 2.13
N ARG A 240 22.59 -4.10 1.41
CA ARG A 240 21.86 -4.50 0.18
C ARG A 240 20.94 -5.70 0.36
N TYR A 241 20.86 -6.23 1.56
CA TYR A 241 20.15 -7.46 1.85
C TYR A 241 18.90 -7.15 2.66
N CYS A 242 17.82 -7.88 2.38
CA CYS A 242 16.50 -7.64 2.98
C CYS A 242 15.80 -8.97 3.20
N ASN A 243 14.89 -9.02 4.17
CA ASN A 243 13.96 -10.13 4.31
C ASN A 243 13.06 -10.20 3.04
N PRO A 244 12.82 -11.39 2.47
CA PRO A 244 12.03 -11.53 1.25
C PRO A 244 10.61 -10.96 1.32
N ASP A 245 9.95 -11.08 2.48
CA ASP A 245 8.60 -10.57 2.73
C ASP A 245 8.62 -9.04 2.83
N ALA A 246 9.60 -8.50 3.56
CA ALA A 246 9.80 -7.05 3.66
C ALA A 246 10.13 -6.43 2.29
N TYR A 247 10.85 -7.15 1.42
CA TYR A 247 11.11 -6.69 0.06
C TYR A 247 9.82 -6.65 -0.79
N ALA A 248 8.89 -7.59 -0.60
CA ALA A 248 7.57 -7.54 -1.23
C ALA A 248 6.80 -6.29 -0.77
N GLY A 249 6.80 -6.02 0.54
CA GLY A 249 6.22 -4.80 1.09
C GLY A 249 6.85 -3.53 0.53
N PHE A 250 8.18 -3.50 0.41
CA PHE A 250 8.89 -2.37 -0.15
C PHE A 250 8.53 -2.13 -1.63
N ILE A 251 8.46 -3.18 -2.46
CA ILE A 251 8.00 -3.08 -3.85
C ILE A 251 6.58 -2.50 -3.93
N GLY A 252 5.67 -2.98 -3.08
CA GLY A 252 4.30 -2.46 -3.02
C GLY A 252 4.25 -0.98 -2.63
N ALA A 253 5.03 -0.58 -1.61
CA ALA A 253 5.15 0.82 -1.20
C ALA A 253 5.68 1.71 -2.34
N LEU A 254 6.70 1.24 -3.08
CA LEU A 254 7.22 1.95 -4.26
C LEU A 254 6.17 2.10 -5.36
N ALA A 255 5.42 1.04 -5.65
CA ALA A 255 4.35 1.05 -6.65
C ALA A 255 3.23 2.04 -6.29
N LYS A 256 2.85 2.08 -5.00
CA LYS A 256 1.83 3.00 -4.50
C LYS A 256 2.28 4.45 -4.50
N LEU A 257 3.54 4.68 -4.14
CA LEU A 257 4.16 6.00 -4.19
C LEU A 257 4.35 6.49 -5.63
N ASN A 258 4.56 5.57 -6.57
CA ASN A 258 4.61 5.81 -8.01
C ASN A 258 5.60 6.90 -8.44
N ARG A 259 6.81 6.88 -7.87
CA ARG A 259 7.89 7.84 -8.17
C ARG A 259 9.16 7.16 -8.64
N THR A 260 10.05 7.94 -9.26
CA THR A 260 11.30 7.45 -9.87
C THR A 260 12.56 7.80 -9.07
N ASP A 261 12.44 8.64 -8.06
CA ASP A 261 13.54 9.30 -7.34
C ASP A 261 13.71 8.82 -5.89
N ILE A 262 13.27 7.59 -5.59
CA ILE A 262 13.49 6.98 -4.27
C ILE A 262 14.98 6.64 -4.10
N SER A 263 15.61 7.28 -3.13
CA SER A 263 16.96 6.97 -2.68
C SER A 263 16.91 6.08 -1.43
N CYS A 264 17.27 4.80 -1.58
CA CYS A 264 17.36 3.87 -0.47
C CYS A 264 18.75 3.99 0.19
N THR A 265 18.78 4.31 1.48
CA THR A 265 20.01 4.57 2.25
C THR A 265 20.37 3.42 3.20
N GLY A 266 19.57 2.35 3.24
CA GLY A 266 19.86 1.25 4.14
C GLY A 266 18.85 0.12 4.19
N MET A 267 19.39 -1.10 4.20
CA MET A 267 18.70 -2.33 4.62
C MET A 267 19.57 -3.04 5.68
N CYS A 268 19.90 -4.33 5.52
CA CYS A 268 20.93 -5.03 6.28
C CYS A 268 22.08 -5.54 5.39
N PHE A 269 23.13 -6.10 6.01
CA PHE A 269 24.23 -6.79 5.34
C PHE A 269 23.92 -8.29 5.17
N GLU A 270 24.75 -8.97 4.37
CA GLU A 270 24.63 -10.41 4.07
C GLU A 270 24.64 -11.30 5.32
N ASP A 271 25.35 -10.87 6.37
CA ASP A 271 25.48 -11.54 7.67
C ASP A 271 24.34 -11.19 8.65
N ALA A 272 23.26 -10.59 8.15
CA ALA A 272 22.12 -10.05 8.87
C ALA A 272 22.45 -8.93 9.87
N THR A 273 23.67 -8.40 9.90
CA THR A 273 24.01 -7.21 10.71
C THR A 273 23.62 -5.92 9.98
N SER A 274 23.76 -4.77 10.65
CA SER A 274 23.26 -3.52 10.07
C SER A 274 24.04 -2.26 10.42
N TYR A 275 25.35 -2.35 10.65
CA TYR A 275 26.14 -1.19 11.06
C TYR A 275 25.93 0.02 10.13
N PRO A 276 25.76 1.26 10.66
CA PRO A 276 25.83 1.66 12.07
C PRO A 276 24.51 1.51 12.85
N SER A 277 23.44 1.10 12.16
CA SER A 277 22.09 0.97 12.70
C SER A 277 21.99 -0.20 13.69
N LEU A 278 21.10 -0.04 14.67
CA LEU A 278 20.82 -1.03 15.70
C LEU A 278 19.59 -1.89 15.39
N THR A 279 18.72 -1.44 14.49
CA THR A 279 17.35 -1.98 14.35
C THR A 279 17.05 -2.67 13.04
N HIS A 280 17.92 -2.55 12.03
CA HIS A 280 17.78 -3.27 10.77
C HIS A 280 18.28 -4.73 10.74
N PRO A 281 18.87 -5.34 11.80
CA PRO A 281 19.29 -6.72 11.67
C PRO A 281 18.17 -7.62 11.14
N ASN A 282 18.51 -8.58 10.28
CA ASN A 282 17.57 -9.47 9.58
C ASN A 282 16.72 -8.82 8.46
N GLY A 283 16.93 -7.54 8.14
CA GLY A 283 16.45 -6.95 6.90
C GLY A 283 14.95 -6.68 6.82
N ASP A 284 14.29 -6.48 7.95
CA ASP A 284 12.86 -6.13 8.08
C ASP A 284 12.60 -4.61 8.07
N CYS A 285 13.63 -3.81 7.79
CA CYS A 285 13.58 -2.35 7.79
C CYS A 285 14.26 -1.75 6.55
N ALA A 286 13.69 -0.66 6.05
CA ALA A 286 14.16 0.12 4.90
C ALA A 286 14.37 1.59 5.29
N ASP A 287 15.59 2.10 5.09
CA ASP A 287 15.86 3.55 5.16
C ASP A 287 15.72 4.17 3.78
N THR A 288 15.03 5.31 3.69
CA THR A 288 14.94 6.13 2.48
C THR A 288 15.23 7.58 2.79
N SER A 289 15.90 8.29 1.87
CA SER A 289 16.09 9.74 2.02
C SER A 289 14.75 10.46 2.13
N TYR A 290 14.69 11.49 2.96
CA TYR A 290 13.53 12.40 3.00
C TYR A 290 13.32 13.09 1.65
N TYR A 291 12.07 13.29 1.28
CA TYR A 291 11.70 14.26 0.26
C TYR A 291 11.77 15.68 0.80
N SER A 292 11.63 16.66 -0.08
CA SER A 292 11.80 18.08 0.25
C SER A 292 10.56 18.69 0.93
N THR A 293 9.38 18.12 0.71
CA THR A 293 8.10 18.66 1.19
C THR A 293 7.37 17.67 2.08
N LEU A 294 6.59 18.21 3.02
CA LEU A 294 5.73 17.45 3.93
C LEU A 294 4.73 16.57 3.17
N GLU A 295 4.10 17.10 2.14
CA GLU A 295 3.04 16.42 1.39
C GLU A 295 3.55 15.12 0.75
N VAL A 296 4.63 15.20 -0.02
CA VAL A 296 5.20 14.04 -0.72
C VAL A 296 5.83 13.05 0.27
N GLU A 297 6.38 13.53 1.39
CA GLU A 297 6.88 12.64 2.44
C GLU A 297 5.74 11.92 3.17
N GLN A 298 4.59 12.57 3.40
CA GLN A 298 3.42 11.93 3.97
C GLN A 298 2.89 10.83 3.04
N GLU A 299 2.85 11.07 1.73
CA GLU A 299 2.50 10.01 0.76
C GLU A 299 3.43 8.79 0.88
N LYS A 300 4.73 9.01 1.09
CA LYS A 300 5.69 7.92 1.32
C LYS A 300 5.39 7.18 2.62
N VAL A 301 5.15 7.89 3.72
CA VAL A 301 4.75 7.29 5.01
C VAL A 301 3.50 6.43 4.84
N ASP A 302 2.47 6.96 4.18
CA ASP A 302 1.21 6.25 3.95
C ASP A 302 1.38 5.03 3.05
N ALA A 303 2.25 5.12 2.04
CA ALA A 303 2.60 3.99 1.18
C ALA A 303 3.29 2.86 1.96
N PHE A 304 4.30 3.17 2.78
CA PHE A 304 4.96 2.16 3.61
C PHE A 304 4.00 1.50 4.61
N LYS A 305 3.12 2.27 5.26
CA LYS A 305 2.11 1.72 6.18
C LYS A 305 1.08 0.85 5.47
N ALA A 306 0.66 1.23 4.26
CA ALA A 306 -0.25 0.43 3.45
C ALA A 306 0.32 -0.94 3.06
N PHE A 307 1.64 -1.09 3.09
CA PHE A 307 2.36 -2.33 2.85
C PHE A 307 3.10 -2.82 4.10
N HIS A 308 2.41 -2.73 5.25
CA HIS A 308 2.71 -3.45 6.49
C HIS A 308 4.05 -3.12 7.18
N PHE A 309 4.65 -1.97 6.89
CA PHE A 309 5.68 -1.40 7.75
C PHE A 309 5.03 -0.69 8.93
N GLU A 310 5.18 -1.26 10.13
CA GLU A 310 4.40 -0.84 11.30
C GLU A 310 5.01 0.36 12.02
N LYS A 311 6.34 0.41 12.11
CA LYS A 311 7.04 1.48 12.80
C LYS A 311 7.82 2.34 11.83
N ILE A 312 7.36 3.57 11.66
CA ILE A 312 8.03 4.57 10.85
C ILE A 312 8.67 5.61 11.77
N TYR A 313 10.01 5.65 11.79
CA TYR A 313 10.76 6.61 12.58
C TYR A 313 11.22 7.81 11.75
N ARG A 314 11.26 8.96 12.43
CA ARG A 314 11.68 10.24 11.85
C ARG A 314 12.57 11.06 12.78
N GLY A 315 13.30 12.01 12.19
CA GLY A 315 14.05 13.05 12.89
C GLY A 315 13.18 14.22 13.38
N LYS A 316 13.82 15.34 13.73
CA LYS A 316 13.19 16.59 14.24
C LYS A 316 13.29 17.78 13.28
N GLY A 317 13.54 17.54 11.98
CA GLY A 317 13.53 18.58 10.95
C GLY A 317 12.23 19.38 10.87
N SER A 318 12.27 20.54 10.18
CA SER A 318 11.26 21.61 10.29
C SER A 318 9.80 21.13 10.22
N TRP A 319 9.46 20.34 9.21
CA TRP A 319 8.10 19.83 9.00
C TRP A 319 7.95 18.36 9.39
N TYR A 320 9.02 17.68 9.82
CA TYR A 320 8.98 16.23 10.11
C TYR A 320 8.00 15.92 11.24
N SER A 321 7.90 16.79 12.24
CA SER A 321 6.96 16.64 13.36
C SER A 321 5.48 16.64 12.93
N LYS A 322 5.17 17.13 11.72
CA LYS A 322 3.82 17.15 11.14
C LYS A 322 3.47 15.86 10.40
N LEU A 323 4.42 14.92 10.23
CA LEU A 323 4.15 13.62 9.60
C LEU A 323 3.29 12.75 10.51
N ASN A 324 2.08 12.44 10.04
CA ASN A 324 1.15 11.56 10.72
C ASN A 324 1.60 10.11 10.64
N GLY A 325 1.41 9.36 11.73
CA GLY A 325 1.75 7.94 11.77
C GLY A 325 3.24 7.65 11.87
N THR A 326 4.05 8.63 12.31
CA THR A 326 5.50 8.48 12.52
C THR A 326 5.88 8.69 13.99
N ILE A 327 7.04 8.16 14.38
CA ILE A 327 7.60 8.24 15.74
C ILE A 327 8.91 9.04 15.68
N TYR A 328 9.06 10.04 16.55
CA TYR A 328 10.35 10.69 16.71
C TYR A 328 11.39 9.72 17.26
N SER A 329 12.54 9.61 16.59
CA SER A 329 13.70 8.96 17.17
C SER A 329 14.97 9.68 16.73
N THR A 330 15.82 10.00 17.70
CA THR A 330 17.15 10.55 17.42
C THR A 330 17.94 9.65 16.47
N GLY A 331 18.72 10.24 15.57
CA GLY A 331 19.53 9.52 14.58
C GLY A 331 18.88 9.34 13.20
N HIS A 332 17.66 9.83 13.00
CA HIS A 332 16.91 9.77 11.74
C HIS A 332 16.71 11.15 11.12
N GLU A 333 17.70 12.04 11.23
CA GLU A 333 17.58 13.43 10.78
C GLU A 333 17.69 13.60 9.26
N ASP A 334 18.26 12.62 8.57
CA ASP A 334 18.56 12.65 7.14
C ASP A 334 17.85 11.54 6.33
N HIS A 335 17.05 10.69 7.00
CA HIS A 335 16.29 9.62 6.37
C HIS A 335 15.02 9.26 7.16
N LEU A 336 14.02 8.77 6.43
CA LEU A 336 12.88 8.06 6.97
C LEU A 336 13.25 6.58 7.17
N HIS A 337 13.05 6.07 8.37
CA HIS A 337 13.20 4.65 8.65
C HIS A 337 11.83 3.99 8.67
N SER A 338 11.59 3.07 7.74
CA SER A 338 10.38 2.26 7.66
C SER A 338 10.71 0.85 8.12
N GLY A 339 10.32 0.50 9.32
CA GLY A 339 10.76 -0.72 9.99
C GLY A 339 9.66 -1.61 10.49
N GLU A 340 10.09 -2.75 11.02
CA GLU A 340 9.24 -3.78 11.62
C GLU A 340 8.16 -4.25 10.65
N PHE A 341 8.56 -4.66 9.46
CA PHE A 341 7.63 -5.24 8.50
C PHE A 341 6.91 -6.45 9.12
N ASN A 342 5.58 -6.43 9.09
CA ASN A 342 4.77 -7.50 9.66
C ASN A 342 4.63 -8.69 8.71
N THR A 343 5.50 -9.68 8.89
CA THR A 343 5.50 -10.93 8.10
C THR A 343 4.21 -11.74 8.23
N ASN A 344 3.43 -11.56 9.31
CA ASN A 344 2.13 -12.23 9.46
C ASN A 344 1.07 -11.70 8.49
N LYS A 345 1.34 -10.58 7.80
CA LYS A 345 0.47 -10.04 6.74
C LYS A 345 0.72 -10.68 5.37
N VAL A 346 1.70 -11.57 5.26
CA VAL A 346 1.94 -12.34 4.04
C VAL A 346 1.16 -13.65 4.10
N THR A 347 0.21 -13.82 3.20
CA THR A 347 -0.56 -15.06 3.06
C THR A 347 0.29 -16.11 2.34
N ILE A 348 0.52 -17.26 2.96
CA ILE A 348 1.26 -18.36 2.33
C ILE A 348 0.27 -19.27 1.61
N ILE A 349 0.49 -19.43 0.30
CA ILE A 349 -0.30 -20.29 -0.56
C ILE A 349 0.61 -21.38 -1.11
N LYS A 350 0.28 -22.65 -0.86
CA LYS A 350 1.04 -23.81 -1.33
C LYS A 350 0.25 -24.57 -2.38
N GLU A 351 0.85 -24.80 -3.54
CA GLU A 351 0.32 -25.75 -4.52
C GLU A 351 0.34 -27.16 -3.94
N LYS A 352 -0.72 -27.94 -4.20
CA LYS A 352 -0.89 -29.30 -3.69
C LYS A 352 -0.40 -30.36 -4.67
#